data_AF-A0A2M8Q3H3-F1
#
_entry.id   AF-A0A2M8Q3H3-F1
#
_cell.length_a   1.000
_cell.length_b   1.000
_cell.length_c   1.000
_cell.angle_alpha   90.00
_cell.angle_beta   90.00
_cell.angle_gamma   90.00
#
_symmetry.space_group_name_H-M   'P 1'
#
loop_
_entity.id
_entity.type
_entity.pdbx_description
1 polymer ?
#
loop_
_entity_poly.entity_id
_entity_poly.type
_entity_poly.pdbx_seq_one_letter_code
_entity_poly.pdbx_strand_id
1 'polypeptide(L)'
;GNVSVSHDDERLTHPSDDESSKDKSSNSKLSPTSGHNISPIRPQSPESPPMPVRPSVPRPTRPDAPVRPPLTATEEIDMSRSPQEQAMAALERLRQKMARVAEEYAQGKLNRAQFHAIYQRYQEQRDITEAMLQRDPKTGAWQNVVQPGFTGFLRKHFEAQVISYSIYHIAQKRLIVRTGRLQLPENQVLPILERLNKLLASSQQPPRLTSRKLKDDRVVVLVPGLLALSIVVYSIEPALAQLEMIQDMHRDFERANQQLLQQARFNPREMVFPHRALFET
;
A
#
# COMPACT_ATOMS: atom_id res chain seq x y z
N GLY A 1 -36.58 40.04 -15.71
CA GLY A 1 -35.72 41.17 -15.31
C GLY A 1 -34.31 40.79 -15.66
N ASN A 2 -33.77 41.39 -16.72
CA ASN A 2 -32.40 41.16 -17.19
C ASN A 2 -31.43 41.92 -16.28
N VAL A 3 -30.43 41.23 -15.76
CA VAL A 3 -29.29 41.83 -15.07
C VAL A 3 -28.07 41.64 -15.96
N SER A 4 -27.68 42.73 -16.61
CA SER A 4 -26.41 42.87 -17.34
C SER A 4 -25.26 42.91 -16.34
N VAL A 5 -24.25 42.05 -16.54
CA VAL A 5 -23.00 42.09 -15.78
C VAL A 5 -21.89 42.54 -16.73
N SER A 6 -21.36 43.73 -16.47
CA SER A 6 -20.26 44.35 -17.18
C SER A 6 -18.95 43.60 -16.89
N HIS A 7 -18.17 43.36 -17.95
CA HIS A 7 -16.77 42.95 -17.87
C HIS A 7 -15.92 44.19 -17.65
N ASP A 8 -15.18 44.23 -16.55
CA ASP A 8 -14.07 45.15 -16.36
C ASP A 8 -12.74 44.43 -16.63
N ASP A 9 -11.95 45.11 -17.45
CA ASP A 9 -10.74 44.71 -18.14
C ASP A 9 -9.58 45.40 -17.41
N GLU A 10 -8.84 44.67 -16.56
CA GLU A 10 -7.63 45.21 -15.91
C GLU A 10 -6.37 44.52 -16.45
N ARG A 11 -5.63 45.34 -17.20
CA ARG A 11 -4.27 45.14 -17.68
C ARG A 11 -3.30 44.88 -16.52
N LEU A 12 -2.50 43.81 -16.63
CA LEU A 12 -1.22 43.71 -15.94
C LEU A 12 -0.07 43.86 -16.94
N THR A 13 0.67 44.95 -16.80
CA THR A 13 1.98 45.20 -17.39
C THR A 13 3.10 44.64 -16.52
N HIS A 14 4.14 44.11 -17.18
CA HIS A 14 5.42 43.63 -16.68
C HIS A 14 6.16 44.62 -15.74
N PRO A 15 7.14 44.16 -14.93
CA PRO A 15 8.52 44.22 -15.43
C PRO A 15 9.38 42.98 -15.11
N SER A 16 10.41 42.87 -15.94
CA SER A 16 11.59 42.01 -15.86
C SER A 16 12.63 42.61 -14.91
N ASP A 17 13.33 41.77 -14.16
CA ASP A 17 14.66 41.97 -13.54
C ASP A 17 15.24 40.54 -13.40
N ASP A 18 16.29 40.09 -14.09
CA ASP A 18 17.71 40.49 -14.13
C ASP A 18 18.51 40.13 -12.86
N GLU A 19 19.79 39.78 -13.10
CA GLU A 19 20.89 39.43 -12.19
C GLU A 19 20.91 38.01 -11.57
N SER A 20 21.79 37.11 -12.04
CA SER A 20 23.25 37.07 -11.79
C SER A 20 23.60 36.62 -10.36
N SER A 21 24.11 35.39 -10.22
CA SER A 21 25.39 35.17 -9.55
C SER A 21 25.90 33.74 -9.71
N LYS A 22 27.12 33.68 -10.24
CA LYS A 22 28.08 32.58 -10.17
C LYS A 22 28.61 32.47 -8.74
N ASP A 23 28.92 31.26 -8.30
CA ASP A 23 30.10 30.89 -7.50
C ASP A 23 30.05 29.36 -7.33
N LYS A 24 30.86 28.54 -8.01
CA LYS A 24 32.31 28.31 -7.84
C LYS A 24 32.75 28.29 -6.37
N SER A 25 32.77 27.10 -5.78
CA SER A 25 33.86 26.74 -4.86
C SER A 25 34.15 25.25 -4.88
N SER A 26 35.43 25.01 -5.10
CA SER A 26 36.17 23.77 -5.27
C SER A 26 36.85 23.36 -3.96
N ASN A 27 37.43 22.15 -3.95
CA ASN A 27 38.37 21.56 -2.98
C ASN A 27 37.77 21.08 -1.66
N SER A 28 38.02 19.85 -1.20
CA SER A 28 39.34 19.19 -1.01
C SER A 28 39.08 17.69 -0.74
N LYS A 29 39.71 16.69 -1.38
CA LYS A 29 41.10 16.17 -1.35
C LYS A 29 41.60 15.67 0.02
N LEU A 30 41.91 14.35 0.04
CA LEU A 30 42.90 13.62 0.88
C LEU A 30 42.46 13.35 2.33
N SER A 31 42.63 12.17 2.96
CA SER A 31 43.48 10.99 2.73
C SER A 31 43.00 9.78 3.57
N PRO A 32 43.54 8.58 3.35
CA PRO A 32 43.12 7.33 3.97
C PRO A 32 43.92 7.01 5.25
N THR A 33 43.27 6.40 6.25
CA THR A 33 43.96 5.77 7.38
C THR A 33 43.62 4.29 7.44
N SER A 34 44.60 3.49 7.01
CA SER A 34 44.77 2.09 7.41
C SER A 34 44.89 2.00 8.93
N GLY A 35 44.10 1.12 9.54
CA GLY A 35 44.24 0.73 10.94
C GLY A 35 43.84 -0.73 11.08
N HIS A 36 44.81 -1.57 11.41
CA HIS A 36 44.64 -3.01 11.67
C HIS A 36 43.54 -3.27 12.70
N ASN A 37 42.70 -4.28 12.46
CA ASN A 37 41.92 -4.87 13.54
C ASN A 37 42.02 -6.39 13.54
N ILE A 38 42.59 -6.84 14.64
CA ILE A 38 43.02 -8.18 15.00
C ILE A 38 41.77 -9.06 15.15
N SER A 39 41.80 -10.24 14.55
CA SER A 39 40.75 -11.25 14.71
C SER A 39 40.70 -11.73 16.16
N PRO A 40 39.53 -11.74 16.82
CA PRO A 40 39.41 -12.28 18.16
C PRO A 40 39.49 -13.81 18.14
N ILE A 41 40.28 -14.33 19.07
CA ILE A 41 40.44 -15.74 19.41
C ILE A 41 39.07 -16.34 19.75
N ARG A 42 38.73 -17.45 19.11
CA ARG A 42 37.50 -18.23 19.28
C ARG A 42 37.61 -19.08 20.57
N PRO A 43 36.80 -18.84 21.61
CA PRO A 43 36.73 -19.73 22.76
C PRO A 43 36.17 -21.10 22.34
N GLN A 44 36.82 -22.18 22.76
CA GLN A 44 36.28 -23.53 22.61
C GLN A 44 35.09 -23.70 23.57
N SER A 45 33.94 -24.08 23.01
CA SER A 45 32.75 -24.40 23.79
C SER A 45 32.94 -25.73 24.52
N PRO A 46 32.59 -25.81 25.82
CA PRO A 46 32.60 -27.07 26.55
C PRO A 46 31.54 -28.04 26.03
N GLU A 47 31.92 -29.31 26.03
CA GLU A 47 31.14 -30.48 25.67
C GLU A 47 29.80 -30.52 26.42
N SER A 48 28.70 -30.62 25.66
CA SER A 48 27.35 -30.60 26.23
C SER A 48 26.99 -31.96 26.85
N PRO A 49 26.37 -31.98 28.05
CA PRO A 49 25.90 -33.21 28.69
C PRO A 49 24.76 -33.89 27.90
N PRO A 50 24.57 -35.22 28.10
CA PRO A 50 23.56 -36.00 27.38
C PRO A 50 22.15 -35.50 27.69
N MET A 51 21.37 -35.26 26.63
CA MET A 51 19.99 -34.77 26.75
C MET A 51 19.04 -35.82 27.37
N PRO A 52 18.08 -35.39 28.19
CA PRO A 52 17.02 -36.26 28.70
C PRO A 52 16.06 -36.67 27.57
N VAL A 53 15.68 -37.94 27.57
CA VAL A 53 14.71 -38.54 26.65
C VAL A 53 13.39 -37.78 26.73
N ARG A 54 13.00 -37.14 25.62
CA ARG A 54 11.76 -36.37 25.53
C ARG A 54 10.56 -37.33 25.39
N PRO A 55 9.53 -37.23 26.25
CA PRO A 55 8.31 -38.01 26.11
C PRO A 55 7.63 -37.72 24.77
N SER A 56 7.17 -38.78 24.12
CA SER A 56 6.53 -38.77 22.80
C SER A 56 5.25 -37.93 22.85
N VAL A 57 5.25 -36.78 22.17
CA VAL A 57 4.06 -35.94 22.04
C VAL A 57 3.08 -36.63 21.09
N PRO A 58 1.80 -36.81 21.46
CA PRO A 58 0.78 -37.38 20.59
C PRO A 58 0.65 -36.56 19.30
N ARG A 59 0.67 -37.27 18.18
CA ARG A 59 0.63 -36.72 16.83
C ARG A 59 -0.68 -35.94 16.63
N PRO A 60 -0.64 -34.62 16.39
CA PRO A 60 -1.86 -33.86 16.12
C PRO A 60 -2.51 -34.37 14.84
N THR A 61 -3.80 -34.70 14.95
CA THR A 61 -4.68 -35.04 13.85
C THR A 61 -4.64 -33.91 12.83
N ARG A 62 -4.25 -34.24 11.60
CA ARG A 62 -4.08 -33.33 10.47
C ARG A 62 -5.41 -32.56 10.26
N PRO A 63 -5.45 -31.22 10.44
CA PRO A 63 -6.59 -30.43 10.01
C PRO A 63 -6.76 -30.64 8.50
N ASP A 64 -8.01 -30.81 8.07
CA ASP A 64 -8.38 -30.97 6.67
C ASP A 64 -7.62 -29.97 5.79
N ALA A 65 -7.00 -30.51 4.75
CA ALA A 65 -6.21 -29.74 3.81
C ALA A 65 -7.06 -28.57 3.28
N PRO A 66 -6.53 -27.33 3.24
CA PRO A 66 -7.23 -26.22 2.63
C PRO A 66 -7.57 -26.61 1.19
N VAL A 67 -8.87 -26.61 0.89
CA VAL A 67 -9.42 -26.75 -0.46
C VAL A 67 -8.64 -25.78 -1.35
N ARG A 68 -7.76 -26.34 -2.19
CA ARG A 68 -7.05 -25.55 -3.20
C ARG A 68 -8.11 -24.81 -4.01
N PRO A 69 -8.03 -23.47 -4.16
CA PRO A 69 -8.85 -22.80 -5.16
C PRO A 69 -8.60 -23.51 -6.50
N PRO A 70 -9.64 -23.77 -7.30
CA PRO A 70 -9.50 -24.50 -8.55
C PRO A 70 -8.42 -23.80 -9.37
N LEU A 71 -7.35 -24.55 -9.65
CA LEU A 71 -6.33 -24.19 -10.62
C LEU A 71 -7.08 -23.68 -11.85
N THR A 72 -6.77 -22.44 -12.22
CA THR A 72 -7.25 -21.75 -13.41
C THR A 72 -7.32 -22.77 -14.54
N ALA A 73 -8.52 -23.25 -14.85
CA ALA A 73 -8.73 -24.10 -15.99
C ALA A 73 -8.20 -23.28 -17.17
N THR A 74 -7.22 -23.81 -17.87
CA THR A 74 -6.90 -23.34 -19.21
C THR A 74 -8.19 -23.56 -19.99
N GLU A 75 -9.00 -22.50 -20.09
CA GLU A 75 -10.32 -22.55 -20.72
C GLU A 75 -10.10 -22.78 -22.21
N GLU A 76 -10.09 -24.06 -22.59
CA GLU A 76 -9.97 -24.48 -23.98
C GLU A 76 -11.12 -23.85 -24.77
N ILE A 77 -10.75 -23.07 -25.78
CA ILE A 77 -11.71 -22.49 -26.72
C ILE A 77 -12.23 -23.67 -27.55
N ASP A 78 -13.47 -24.06 -27.32
CA ASP A 78 -14.19 -25.04 -28.13
C ASP A 78 -14.23 -24.58 -29.59
N MET A 79 -13.31 -25.10 -30.40
CA MET A 79 -13.10 -24.70 -31.80
C MET A 79 -14.21 -25.19 -32.75
N SER A 80 -15.20 -25.95 -32.25
CA SER A 80 -16.31 -26.46 -33.07
C SER A 80 -17.40 -25.42 -33.37
N ARG A 81 -17.35 -24.26 -32.72
CA ARG A 81 -18.34 -23.18 -32.85
C ARG A 81 -18.05 -22.22 -33.98
N SER A 82 -19.10 -21.62 -34.55
CA SER A 82 -18.93 -20.56 -35.55
C SER A 82 -18.12 -19.37 -34.98
N PRO A 83 -17.31 -18.66 -35.79
CA PRO A 83 -16.53 -17.51 -35.32
C PRO A 83 -17.37 -16.45 -34.60
N GLN A 84 -18.63 -16.29 -35.00
CA GLN A 84 -19.59 -15.38 -34.39
C GLN A 84 -20.03 -15.85 -32.99
N GLU A 85 -20.32 -17.14 -32.81
CA GLU A 85 -20.60 -17.70 -31.49
C GLU A 85 -19.41 -17.57 -30.54
N GLN A 86 -18.19 -17.80 -31.04
CA GLN A 86 -16.97 -17.62 -30.27
C GLN A 86 -16.78 -16.16 -29.83
N ALA A 87 -17.06 -15.20 -30.72
CA ALA A 87 -17.00 -13.77 -30.40
C ALA A 87 -18.04 -13.36 -29.36
N MET A 88 -19.28 -13.85 -29.48
CA MET A 88 -20.33 -13.60 -28.48
C MET A 88 -19.96 -14.20 -27.11
N ALA A 89 -19.41 -15.42 -27.09
CA ALA A 89 -18.92 -16.04 -25.86
C ALA A 89 -17.75 -15.23 -25.25
N ALA A 90 -16.86 -14.67 -26.07
CA ALA A 90 -15.77 -13.81 -25.63
C ALA A 90 -16.26 -12.49 -25.01
N LEU A 91 -17.27 -11.85 -25.61
CA LEU A 91 -17.91 -10.65 -25.05
C LEU A 91 -18.57 -10.95 -23.69
N GLU A 92 -19.24 -12.09 -23.58
CA GLU A 92 -19.85 -12.50 -22.31
C GLU A 92 -18.80 -12.75 -21.22
N ARG A 93 -17.67 -13.38 -21.57
CA ARG A 93 -16.53 -13.52 -20.64
C ARG A 93 -15.96 -12.16 -20.21
N LEU A 94 -15.87 -11.18 -21.11
CA LEU A 94 -15.43 -9.82 -20.77
C LEU A 94 -16.40 -9.17 -19.77
N ARG A 95 -17.71 -9.30 -19.98
CA ARG A 95 -18.73 -8.81 -19.03
C ARG A 95 -18.58 -9.45 -17.65
N GLN A 96 -18.41 -10.77 -17.61
CA GLN A 96 -18.18 -11.49 -16.35
C GLN A 96 -16.90 -11.01 -15.64
N LYS A 97 -15.81 -10.77 -16.38
CA LYS A 97 -14.57 -10.22 -15.81
C LYS A 97 -14.76 -8.81 -15.26
N MET A 98 -15.47 -7.94 -15.97
CA MET A 98 -15.80 -6.59 -15.50
C MET A 98 -16.66 -6.63 -14.23
N ALA A 99 -17.68 -7.48 -14.19
CA ALA A 99 -18.52 -7.68 -13.01
C ALA A 99 -17.70 -8.16 -11.81
N ARG A 100 -16.78 -9.10 -12.01
CA ARG A 100 -15.85 -9.56 -10.97
C ARG A 100 -14.93 -8.45 -10.46
N VAL A 101 -14.41 -7.59 -11.33
CA VAL A 101 -13.57 -6.45 -10.93
C VAL A 101 -14.37 -5.44 -10.11
N ALA A 102 -15.61 -5.17 -10.49
CA ALA A 102 -16.51 -4.31 -9.72
C ALA A 102 -16.81 -4.91 -8.34
N GLU A 103 -17.06 -6.22 -8.26
CA GLU A 103 -17.26 -6.95 -7.00
C GLU A 103 -16.01 -6.89 -6.11
N GLU A 104 -14.82 -7.12 -6.65
CA GLU A 104 -13.56 -7.02 -5.90
C GLU A 104 -13.30 -5.60 -5.38
N TYR A 105 -13.67 -4.57 -6.14
CA TYR A 105 -13.61 -3.17 -5.69
C TYR A 105 -14.64 -2.87 -4.60
N ALA A 106 -15.88 -3.34 -4.74
CA ALA A 106 -16.93 -3.20 -3.73
C ALA A 106 -16.55 -3.90 -2.41
N GLN A 107 -15.87 -5.04 -2.50
CA GLN A 107 -15.29 -5.76 -1.35
C GLN A 107 -14.02 -5.10 -0.80
N GLY A 108 -13.54 -4.00 -1.38
CA GLY A 108 -12.38 -3.28 -0.88
C GLY A 108 -11.03 -3.95 -1.14
N LYS A 109 -10.98 -4.96 -2.02
CA LYS A 109 -9.75 -5.69 -2.40
C LYS A 109 -8.90 -4.92 -3.41
N LEU A 110 -9.55 -4.05 -4.18
CA LEU A 110 -8.90 -3.17 -5.14
C LEU A 110 -8.94 -1.73 -4.64
N ASN A 111 -7.85 -1.00 -4.85
CA ASN A 111 -7.91 0.45 -4.72
C ASN A 111 -8.56 1.08 -5.95
N ARG A 112 -8.87 2.38 -5.85
CA ARG A 112 -9.52 3.14 -6.92
C ARG A 112 -8.71 3.13 -8.22
N ALA A 113 -7.40 3.31 -8.16
CA ALA A 113 -6.54 3.35 -9.35
C ALA A 113 -6.51 2.00 -10.08
N GLN A 114 -6.38 0.89 -9.34
CA GLN A 114 -6.44 -0.47 -9.89
C GLN A 114 -7.79 -0.75 -10.54
N PHE A 115 -8.89 -0.38 -9.87
CA PHE A 115 -10.24 -0.55 -10.43
C PHE A 115 -10.37 0.17 -11.77
N HIS A 116 -10.07 1.48 -11.82
CA HIS A 116 -10.19 2.27 -13.05
C HIS A 116 -9.33 1.70 -14.18
N ALA A 117 -8.05 1.41 -13.91
CA ALA A 117 -7.13 0.90 -14.93
C ALA A 117 -7.59 -0.45 -15.51
N ILE A 118 -8.01 -1.38 -14.66
CA ILE A 118 -8.44 -2.71 -15.08
C ILE A 118 -9.80 -2.66 -15.79
N TYR A 119 -10.74 -1.89 -15.25
CA TYR A 119 -12.08 -1.77 -15.81
C TYR A 119 -12.04 -1.10 -17.19
N GLN A 120 -11.29 0.01 -17.32
CA GLN A 120 -11.06 0.68 -18.59
C GLN A 120 -10.44 -0.27 -19.62
N ARG A 121 -9.42 -1.05 -19.23
CA ARG A 121 -8.79 -2.02 -20.13
C ARG A 121 -9.79 -3.04 -20.67
N TYR A 122 -10.68 -3.57 -19.82
CA TYR A 122 -11.71 -4.51 -20.28
C TYR A 122 -12.78 -3.84 -21.14
N GLN A 123 -13.15 -2.60 -20.85
CA GLN A 123 -14.07 -1.82 -21.68
C GLN A 123 -13.49 -1.59 -23.09
N GLU A 124 -12.22 -1.19 -23.18
CA GLU A 124 -11.52 -1.04 -24.47
C GLU A 124 -11.49 -2.35 -25.26
N GLN A 125 -11.17 -3.48 -24.61
CA GLN A 125 -11.18 -4.79 -25.27
C GLN A 125 -12.58 -5.14 -25.81
N ARG A 126 -13.63 -4.81 -25.06
CA ARG A 126 -15.01 -5.02 -25.47
C ARG A 126 -15.36 -4.16 -26.69
N ASP A 127 -15.08 -2.86 -26.63
CA ASP A 127 -15.41 -1.91 -27.70
C ASP A 127 -14.71 -2.29 -29.02
N ILE A 128 -13.42 -2.67 -28.95
CA ILE A 128 -12.67 -3.14 -30.12
C ILE A 128 -13.25 -4.45 -30.66
N THR A 129 -13.64 -5.39 -29.79
CA THR A 129 -14.24 -6.67 -30.21
C THR A 129 -15.59 -6.46 -30.89
N GLU A 130 -16.44 -5.60 -30.33
CA GLU A 130 -17.74 -5.22 -30.91
C GLU A 130 -17.54 -4.54 -32.28
N ALA A 131 -16.61 -3.59 -32.39
CA ALA A 131 -16.31 -2.90 -33.64
C ALA A 131 -15.77 -3.85 -34.73
N MET A 132 -14.90 -4.80 -34.36
CA MET A 132 -14.40 -5.81 -35.30
C MET A 132 -15.52 -6.74 -35.78
N LEU A 133 -16.42 -7.15 -34.89
CA LEU A 133 -17.55 -8.01 -35.23
C LEU A 133 -18.56 -7.31 -36.16
N GLN A 134 -18.77 -5.99 -35.99
CA GLN A 134 -19.59 -5.18 -36.88
C GLN A 134 -18.98 -5.02 -38.28
N ARG A 135 -17.65 -4.87 -38.36
CA ARG A 135 -16.94 -4.63 -39.62
C ARG A 135 -16.72 -5.89 -40.45
N ASP A 136 -16.21 -6.96 -39.83
CA ASP A 136 -15.94 -8.23 -40.49
C ASP A 136 -16.10 -9.40 -39.51
N PRO A 137 -17.29 -10.01 -39.43
CA PRO A 137 -17.59 -11.08 -38.49
C PRO A 137 -16.89 -12.41 -38.83
N LYS A 138 -16.33 -12.55 -40.03
CA LYS A 138 -15.68 -13.79 -40.48
C LYS A 138 -14.19 -13.80 -40.14
N THR A 139 -13.57 -12.64 -40.01
CA THR A 139 -12.17 -12.55 -39.59
C THR A 139 -12.01 -12.82 -38.09
N GLY A 140 -11.20 -13.84 -37.74
CA GLY A 140 -10.79 -14.13 -36.36
C GLY A 140 -9.89 -13.05 -35.72
N ALA A 141 -9.78 -11.86 -36.31
CA ALA A 141 -8.90 -10.78 -35.85
C ALA A 141 -9.19 -10.33 -34.41
N TRP A 142 -10.46 -10.46 -33.97
CA TRP A 142 -10.88 -10.14 -32.62
C TRP A 142 -10.24 -11.02 -31.54
N GLN A 143 -9.80 -12.24 -31.88
CA GLN A 143 -9.20 -13.18 -30.92
C GLN A 143 -7.91 -12.62 -30.31
N ASN A 144 -7.16 -11.81 -31.07
CA ASN A 144 -5.93 -11.16 -30.60
C ASN A 144 -6.19 -10.09 -29.54
N VAL A 145 -7.38 -9.50 -29.52
CA VAL A 145 -7.76 -8.44 -28.58
C VAL A 145 -8.16 -9.02 -27.22
N VAL A 146 -8.79 -10.20 -27.24
CA VAL A 146 -9.35 -10.87 -26.04
C VAL A 146 -8.36 -11.83 -25.38
N GLN A 147 -7.07 -11.79 -25.75
CA GLN A 147 -6.08 -12.69 -25.16
C GLN A 147 -6.05 -12.59 -23.62
N PRO A 148 -6.18 -13.72 -22.91
CA PRO A 148 -6.13 -13.75 -21.44
C PRO A 148 -4.73 -13.37 -20.94
N GLY A 149 -4.65 -12.60 -19.84
CA GLY A 149 -3.40 -12.40 -19.10
C GLY A 149 -2.94 -10.96 -18.87
N PHE A 150 -3.58 -9.95 -19.47
CA PHE A 150 -3.02 -8.59 -19.48
C PHE A 150 -3.40 -7.65 -18.33
N THR A 151 -4.12 -8.07 -17.29
CA THR A 151 -4.48 -7.14 -16.19
C THR A 151 -3.68 -7.33 -14.90
N GLY A 152 -2.88 -8.41 -14.80
CA GLY A 152 -2.02 -8.66 -13.65
C GLY A 152 -0.95 -7.58 -13.46
N PHE A 153 -0.38 -7.08 -14.57
CA PHE A 153 0.60 -5.99 -14.50
C PHE A 153 -0.04 -4.68 -14.01
N LEU A 154 -1.29 -4.37 -14.42
CA LEU A 154 -2.03 -3.19 -13.97
C LEU A 154 -2.30 -3.27 -12.47
N ARG A 155 -2.68 -4.45 -11.95
CA ARG A 155 -2.84 -4.66 -10.50
C ARG A 155 -1.56 -4.33 -9.75
N LYS A 156 -0.43 -4.89 -10.17
CA LYS A 156 0.86 -4.68 -9.51
C LYS A 156 1.36 -3.23 -9.64
N HIS A 157 1.19 -2.62 -10.81
CA HIS A 157 1.67 -1.26 -11.09
C HIS A 157 0.91 -0.21 -10.28
N PHE A 158 -0.41 -0.37 -10.14
CA PHE A 158 -1.27 0.51 -9.37
C PHE A 158 -1.52 0.01 -7.94
N GLU A 159 -0.72 -0.92 -7.43
CA GLU A 159 -0.80 -1.34 -6.04
C GLU A 159 -0.23 -0.25 -5.13
N ALA A 160 -0.95 0.06 -4.05
CA ALA A 160 -0.45 1.02 -3.08
C ALA A 160 0.66 0.38 -2.24
N GLN A 161 1.85 0.96 -2.30
CA GLN A 161 3.04 0.47 -1.60
C GLN A 161 3.29 1.32 -0.36
N VAL A 162 3.66 0.69 0.75
CA VAL A 162 4.07 1.39 1.97
C VAL A 162 5.46 1.98 1.75
N ILE A 163 5.57 3.30 1.85
CA ILE A 163 6.84 4.04 1.71
C ILE A 163 7.53 4.16 3.07
N SER A 164 6.74 4.43 4.11
CA SER A 164 7.21 4.58 5.48
C SER A 164 6.09 4.41 6.49
N TYR A 165 6.49 4.12 7.73
CA TYR A 165 5.62 4.28 8.88
C TYR A 165 6.36 4.89 10.06
N SER A 166 5.59 5.49 10.95
CA SER A 166 6.07 6.00 12.23
C SER A 166 5.00 5.82 13.29
N ILE A 167 5.42 5.54 14.51
CA ILE A 167 4.52 5.36 15.64
C ILE A 167 4.90 6.38 16.71
N TYR A 168 3.90 7.10 17.19
CA TYR A 168 4.04 8.14 18.22
C TYR A 168 3.25 7.74 19.46
N HIS A 169 3.79 8.04 20.63
CA HIS A 169 3.04 8.01 21.88
C HIS A 169 2.20 9.29 22.00
N ILE A 170 0.87 9.16 22.14
CA ILE A 170 -0.05 10.30 22.03
C ILE A 170 0.17 11.30 23.17
N ALA A 171 0.08 10.84 24.43
CA ALA A 171 0.13 11.74 25.59
C ALA A 171 1.49 12.45 25.76
N GLN A 172 2.57 11.75 25.41
CA GLN A 172 3.94 12.28 25.53
C GLN A 172 4.39 13.02 24.26
N LYS A 173 3.55 13.00 23.20
CA LYS A 173 3.84 13.53 21.86
C LYS A 173 5.21 13.10 21.30
N ARG A 174 5.69 11.91 21.68
CA ARG A 174 7.06 11.47 21.40
C ARG A 174 7.06 10.34 20.38
N LEU A 175 8.02 10.39 19.45
CA LEU A 175 8.28 9.33 18.49
C LEU A 175 8.77 8.06 19.20
N ILE A 176 8.13 6.93 18.92
CA ILE A 176 8.53 5.59 19.40
C ILE A 176 9.44 4.94 18.36
N VAL A 177 8.95 4.81 17.13
CA VAL A 177 9.69 4.18 16.03
C VAL A 177 9.40 4.88 14.72
N ARG A 178 10.38 4.85 13.82
CA ARG A 178 10.27 5.34 12.44
C ARG A 178 10.99 4.39 11.50
N THR A 179 10.38 4.07 10.37
CA THR A 179 10.95 3.18 9.36
C THR A 179 10.53 3.65 7.96
N GLY A 180 11.43 3.51 6.99
CA GLY A 180 11.20 3.94 5.60
C GLY A 180 11.86 5.28 5.26
N ARG A 181 11.68 5.71 4.01
CA ARG A 181 12.44 6.84 3.42
C ARG A 181 11.76 8.20 3.62
N LEU A 182 10.43 8.24 3.54
CA LEU A 182 9.68 9.48 3.68
C LEU A 182 9.33 9.74 5.14
N GLN A 183 9.58 10.95 5.62
CA GLN A 183 9.30 11.33 7.00
C GLN A 183 8.40 12.56 7.01
N LEU A 184 7.29 12.50 7.74
CA LEU A 184 6.49 13.69 7.97
C LEU A 184 7.25 14.63 8.92
N PRO A 185 7.36 15.93 8.57
CA PRO A 185 7.91 16.93 9.46
C PRO A 185 7.16 16.97 10.79
N GLU A 186 7.90 17.13 11.89
CA GLU A 186 7.33 17.10 13.24
C GLU A 186 6.28 18.20 13.47
N ASN A 187 6.48 19.37 12.87
CA ASN A 187 5.51 20.48 12.91
C ASN A 187 4.15 20.13 12.26
N GLN A 188 4.08 19.10 11.40
CA GLN A 188 2.82 18.60 10.85
C GLN A 188 2.17 17.54 11.76
N VAL A 189 2.98 16.79 12.52
CA VAL A 189 2.51 15.68 13.37
C VAL A 189 2.05 16.18 14.74
N LEU A 190 2.74 17.14 15.35
CA LEU A 190 2.41 17.64 16.69
C LEU A 190 0.97 18.17 16.81
N PRO A 191 0.43 18.97 15.86
CA PRO A 191 -0.96 19.42 15.94
C PRO A 191 -1.97 18.26 15.88
N ILE A 192 -1.65 17.19 15.15
CA ILE A 192 -2.48 15.98 15.07
C ILE A 192 -2.50 15.28 16.43
N LEU A 193 -1.34 15.10 17.05
CA LEU A 193 -1.22 14.48 18.39
C LEU A 193 -1.95 15.30 19.44
N GLU A 194 -1.88 16.63 19.39
CA GLU A 194 -2.62 17.52 20.30
C GLU A 194 -4.12 17.37 20.15
N ARG A 195 -4.61 17.35 18.91
CA ARG A 195 -6.03 17.14 18.64
C ARG A 195 -6.50 15.78 19.12
N LEU A 196 -5.74 14.72 18.87
CA LEU A 196 -6.06 13.37 19.31
C LEU A 196 -6.07 13.26 20.83
N ASN A 197 -5.08 13.84 21.52
CA ASN A 197 -5.02 13.82 22.98
C ASN A 197 -6.24 14.52 23.60
N LYS A 198 -6.65 15.66 23.03
CA LYS A 198 -7.89 16.36 23.45
C LYS A 198 -9.14 15.51 23.19
N LEU A 199 -9.24 14.89 22.01
CA LEU A 199 -10.38 14.04 21.67
C LEU A 199 -10.49 12.82 22.58
N LEU A 200 -9.38 12.17 22.91
CA LEU A 200 -9.36 11.02 23.83
C LEU A 200 -9.71 11.42 25.26
N ALA A 201 -9.38 12.64 25.68
CA ALA A 201 -9.77 13.15 27.00
C ALA A 201 -11.27 13.49 27.08
N SER A 202 -11.90 13.86 25.97
CA SER A 202 -13.31 14.30 25.93
C SER A 202 -14.30 13.26 25.42
N SER A 203 -13.84 12.21 24.73
CA SER A 203 -14.67 11.19 24.09
C SER A 203 -14.33 9.80 24.62
N GLN A 204 -15.36 9.00 24.91
CA GLN A 204 -15.19 7.58 25.22
C GLN A 204 -14.93 6.73 23.96
N GLN A 205 -15.20 7.27 22.77
CA GLN A 205 -15.00 6.53 21.52
C GLN A 205 -13.59 6.76 20.96
N PRO A 206 -12.87 5.69 20.55
CA PRO A 206 -11.58 5.82 19.91
C PRO A 206 -11.75 6.56 18.58
N PRO A 207 -10.83 7.47 18.23
CA PRO A 207 -10.85 8.16 16.94
C PRO A 207 -10.83 7.15 15.79
N ARG A 208 -11.48 7.49 14.67
CA ARG A 208 -11.49 6.63 13.49
C ARG A 208 -10.19 6.79 12.70
N LEU A 209 -9.84 5.75 11.94
CA LEU A 209 -8.81 5.83 10.92
C LEU A 209 -9.15 6.96 9.94
N THR A 210 -8.15 7.77 9.59
CA THR A 210 -8.32 8.86 8.61
C THR A 210 -7.18 8.83 7.60
N SER A 211 -7.47 9.23 6.37
CA SER A 211 -6.47 9.37 5.32
C SER A 211 -6.46 10.78 4.75
N ARG A 212 -5.31 11.23 4.27
CA ARG A 212 -5.14 12.52 3.61
C ARG A 212 -4.13 12.41 2.48
N LYS A 213 -4.47 12.99 1.33
CA LYS A 213 -3.56 13.12 0.18
C LYS A 213 -2.55 14.26 0.40
N LEU A 214 -1.28 13.99 0.10
CA LEU A 214 -0.18 14.95 0.07
C LEU A 214 -0.12 15.67 -1.28
N LYS A 215 0.79 16.65 -1.42
CA LYS A 215 0.96 17.44 -2.65
C LYS A 215 1.47 16.63 -3.85
N ASP A 216 2.08 15.49 -3.60
CA ASP A 216 2.77 14.64 -4.57
C ASP A 216 2.05 13.29 -4.79
N ASP A 217 0.72 13.32 -4.66
CA ASP A 217 -0.18 12.17 -4.80
C ASP A 217 -0.04 11.03 -3.79
N ARG A 218 0.94 11.10 -2.88
CA ARG A 218 1.09 10.16 -1.77
C ARG A 218 -0.06 10.31 -0.77
N VAL A 219 -0.36 9.22 -0.06
CA VAL A 219 -1.45 9.21 0.92
C VAL A 219 -0.89 8.93 2.32
N VAL A 220 -1.19 9.81 3.26
CA VAL A 220 -0.92 9.58 4.68
C VAL A 220 -2.16 8.98 5.31
N VAL A 221 -1.98 7.84 5.97
CA VAL A 221 -2.99 7.15 6.77
C VAL A 221 -2.62 7.33 8.24
N LEU A 222 -3.55 7.89 9.01
CA LEU A 222 -3.47 8.07 10.45
C LEU A 222 -4.32 7.00 11.10
N VAL A 223 -3.68 6.14 11.90
CA VAL A 223 -4.30 5.03 12.61
C VAL A 223 -4.18 5.29 14.10
N PRO A 224 -5.17 5.99 14.68
CA PRO A 224 -5.19 6.29 16.10
C PRO A 224 -5.59 5.06 16.91
N GLY A 225 -4.95 4.85 18.05
CA GLY A 225 -5.47 4.00 19.11
C GLY A 225 -5.65 4.80 20.41
N LEU A 226 -5.52 4.13 21.56
CA LEU A 226 -5.75 4.75 22.86
C LEU A 226 -4.48 5.40 23.41
N LEU A 227 -3.32 4.79 23.15
CA LEU A 227 -2.03 5.22 23.69
C LEU A 227 -1.07 5.70 22.61
N ALA A 228 -1.23 5.19 21.39
CA ALA A 228 -0.33 5.44 20.29
C ALA A 228 -1.07 5.85 19.01
N LEU A 229 -0.34 6.55 18.15
CA LEU A 229 -0.75 6.90 16.80
C LEU A 229 0.24 6.27 15.83
N SER A 230 -0.25 5.42 14.93
CA SER A 230 0.52 5.01 13.76
C SER A 230 0.23 5.95 12.59
N ILE A 231 1.28 6.35 11.89
CA ILE A 231 1.23 7.16 10.67
C ILE A 231 1.92 6.34 9.59
N VAL A 232 1.17 5.97 8.56
CA VAL A 232 1.66 5.17 7.42
C VAL A 232 1.55 6.00 6.15
N VAL A 233 2.61 6.03 5.35
CA VAL A 233 2.61 6.73 4.06
C VAL A 233 2.60 5.72 2.93
N TYR A 234 1.61 5.84 2.05
CA TYR A 234 1.47 5.04 0.84
C TYR A 234 1.87 5.83 -0.40
N SER A 235 2.32 5.10 -1.44
CA SER A 235 2.62 5.66 -2.76
C SER A 235 1.41 6.30 -3.44
N ILE A 236 0.25 5.68 -3.30
CA ILE A 236 -1.05 6.11 -3.83
C ILE A 236 -2.15 5.70 -2.83
N GLU A 237 -3.42 5.93 -3.16
CA GLU A 237 -4.55 5.53 -2.31
C GLU A 237 -4.59 4.00 -2.11
N PRO A 238 -4.53 3.50 -0.85
CA PRO A 238 -4.59 2.08 -0.56
C PRO A 238 -6.00 1.50 -0.72
N ALA A 239 -6.06 0.18 -0.92
CA ALA A 239 -7.32 -0.55 -0.91
C ALA A 239 -7.87 -0.61 0.52
N LEU A 240 -9.19 -0.75 0.69
CA LEU A 240 -9.81 -0.83 2.02
C LEU A 240 -9.24 -2.01 2.84
N ALA A 241 -9.01 -3.16 2.21
CA ALA A 241 -8.41 -4.32 2.86
C ALA A 241 -7.00 -4.01 3.41
N GLN A 242 -6.22 -3.16 2.74
CA GLN A 242 -4.92 -2.72 3.24
C GLN A 242 -5.08 -1.78 4.45
N LEU A 243 -6.09 -0.90 4.46
CA LEU A 243 -6.39 -0.02 5.59
C LEU A 243 -6.80 -0.81 6.83
N GLU A 244 -7.66 -1.82 6.66
CA GLU A 244 -8.08 -2.73 7.73
C GLU A 244 -6.89 -3.50 8.30
N MET A 245 -6.03 -4.02 7.43
CA MET A 245 -4.80 -4.71 7.84
C MET A 245 -3.90 -3.82 8.72
N ILE A 246 -3.66 -2.56 8.33
CA ILE A 246 -2.86 -1.64 9.16
C ILE A 246 -3.56 -1.32 10.47
N GLN A 247 -4.89 -1.17 10.46
CA GLN A 247 -5.65 -0.94 11.68
C GLN A 247 -5.49 -2.09 12.68
N ASP A 248 -5.55 -3.33 12.19
CA ASP A 248 -5.36 -4.51 13.04
C ASP A 248 -3.90 -4.63 13.52
N MET A 249 -2.91 -4.38 12.67
CA MET A 249 -1.50 -4.30 13.08
C MET A 249 -1.26 -3.24 14.17
N HIS A 250 -1.94 -2.10 14.10
CA HIS A 250 -1.87 -1.05 15.12
C HIS A 250 -2.51 -1.49 16.45
N ARG A 251 -3.67 -2.14 16.39
CA ARG A 251 -4.32 -2.70 17.59
C ARG A 251 -3.44 -3.75 18.26
N ASP A 252 -2.83 -4.63 17.48
CA ASP A 252 -1.92 -5.65 18.01
C ASP A 252 -0.64 -5.03 18.58
N PHE A 253 -0.11 -3.97 17.96
CA PHE A 253 0.98 -3.18 18.53
C PHE A 253 0.60 -2.63 19.92
N GLU A 254 -0.54 -1.97 20.06
CA GLU A 254 -0.94 -1.41 21.36
C GLU A 254 -1.19 -2.50 22.39
N ARG A 255 -1.85 -3.60 22.01
CA ARG A 255 -2.10 -4.73 22.90
C ARG A 255 -0.80 -5.35 23.41
N ALA A 256 0.14 -5.64 22.52
CA ALA A 256 1.41 -6.27 22.86
C ALA A 256 2.30 -5.37 23.74
N ASN A 257 2.18 -4.05 23.60
CA ASN A 257 3.05 -3.09 24.30
C ASN A 257 2.32 -2.27 25.37
N GLN A 258 1.11 -2.68 25.77
CA GLN A 258 0.21 -1.87 26.59
C GLN A 258 0.87 -1.37 27.88
N GLN A 259 1.57 -2.25 28.61
CA GLN A 259 2.23 -1.89 29.86
C GLN A 259 3.35 -0.84 29.66
N LEU A 260 4.19 -1.02 28.64
CA LEU A 260 5.28 -0.09 28.32
C LEU A 260 4.76 1.28 27.87
N LEU A 261 3.67 1.28 27.09
CA LEU A 261 2.99 2.50 26.64
C LEU A 261 2.37 3.25 27.82
N GLN A 262 1.62 2.58 28.70
CA GLN A 262 0.99 3.19 29.87
C GLN A 262 2.00 3.84 30.82
N GLN A 263 3.16 3.19 31.01
CA GLN A 263 4.22 3.72 31.87
C GLN A 263 5.06 4.81 31.19
N ALA A 264 4.81 5.12 29.92
CA ALA A 264 5.66 5.97 29.08
C ALA A 264 7.14 5.54 29.06
N ARG A 265 7.41 4.24 29.25
CA ARG A 265 8.74 3.63 29.28
C ARG A 265 8.94 2.75 28.04
N PHE A 266 8.95 3.38 26.87
CA PHE A 266 9.13 2.67 25.61
C PHE A 266 10.59 2.69 25.16
N ASN A 267 11.24 1.52 25.28
CA ASN A 267 12.48 1.22 24.59
C ASN A 267 12.14 0.42 23.31
N PRO A 268 12.42 0.93 22.09
CA PRO A 268 12.10 0.21 20.86
C PRO A 268 12.74 -1.17 20.72
N ARG A 269 13.74 -1.52 21.53
CA ARG A 269 14.32 -2.88 21.54
C ARG A 269 13.49 -3.91 22.32
N GLU A 270 12.67 -3.44 23.27
CA GLU A 270 11.85 -4.28 24.14
C GLU A 270 10.40 -4.39 23.64
N MET A 271 10.06 -3.61 22.62
CA MET A 271 8.71 -3.53 22.06
C MET A 271 8.50 -4.46 20.86
N VAL A 272 7.27 -4.92 20.70
CA VAL A 272 6.81 -5.74 19.57
C VAL A 272 6.27 -4.83 18.47
N PHE A 273 6.71 -5.02 17.22
CA PHE A 273 6.29 -4.20 16.08
C PHE A 273 5.75 -5.05 14.91
N PRO A 274 4.43 -5.35 14.88
CA PRO A 274 3.81 -6.07 13.75
C PRO A 274 4.02 -5.38 12.39
N HIS A 275 4.12 -4.05 12.39
CA HIS A 275 4.36 -3.22 11.21
C HIS A 275 5.65 -3.54 10.43
N ARG A 276 6.61 -4.28 11.01
CA ARG A 276 7.83 -4.69 10.30
C ARG A 276 7.52 -5.56 9.08
N ALA A 277 6.46 -6.36 9.14
CA ALA A 277 6.01 -7.19 8.02
C ALA A 277 5.63 -6.39 6.77
N LEU A 278 5.38 -5.08 6.89
CA LEU A 278 5.07 -4.21 5.74
C LEU A 278 6.24 -4.02 4.76
N PHE A 279 7.46 -4.38 5.16
CA PHE A 279 8.68 -4.21 4.35
C PHE A 279 9.34 -5.54 3.96
N GLU A 280 8.76 -6.67 4.35
CA GLU A 280 9.33 -8.00 4.12
C GLU A 280 8.79 -8.68 2.83
N THR A 281 7.94 -7.98 2.08
CA THR A 281 7.34 -8.44 0.81
C THR A 281 8.15 -8.03 -0.42
#